data_AF-A0A496RF06-F1
#
_entry.id   AF-A0A496RF06-F1
#
_cell.length_a   1.000
_cell.length_b   1.000
_cell.length_c   1.000
_cell.angle_alpha   90.00
_cell.angle_beta   90.00
_cell.angle_gamma   90.00
#
_symmetry.space_group_name_H-M   'P 1'
#
loop_
_entity.id
_entity.type
_entity.pdbx_description
1 polymer ?
#
loop_
_entity_poly.entity_id
_entity_poly.type
_entity_poly.pdbx_seq_one_letter_code
_entity_poly.pdbx_strand_id
1 'polypeptide(L)'
;MDINNKRVIEPEKLTVKLLNDSTIQIRPLTLAERKECIELLGKLDLEKANSEEFVPEYIKWQGDLIYYIITRSNKDFKREDVDKLLDSSLMAKIIEFTLSDPFKQLFIMR
;
A
#
# COMPACT_ATOMS: atom_id res chain seq x y z
N MET A 1 27.93 29.71 12.77
CA MET A 1 26.68 29.60 11.99
C MET A 1 26.85 28.41 11.07
N ASP A 2 26.47 27.22 11.54
CA ASP A 2 26.67 25.97 10.80
C ASP A 2 25.55 25.71 9.80
N ILE A 3 25.90 25.85 8.54
CA ILE A 3 25.06 25.59 7.38
C ILE A 3 25.15 24.09 7.07
N ASN A 4 24.57 23.22 7.91
CA ASN A 4 24.57 21.77 7.62
C ASN A 4 23.42 20.95 8.22
N ASN A 5 22.30 21.58 8.57
CA ASN A 5 21.06 20.83 8.83
C ASN A 5 20.29 20.64 7.52
N LYS A 6 20.80 19.78 6.63
CA LYS A 6 19.92 19.07 5.68
C LYS A 6 19.01 18.20 6.54
N ARG A 7 17.87 18.72 6.99
CA ARG A 7 16.78 17.91 7.54
C ARG A 7 16.30 17.02 6.40
N VAL A 8 16.87 15.83 6.30
CA VAL A 8 16.29 14.75 5.50
C VAL A 8 14.97 14.44 6.19
N ILE A 9 13.86 14.87 5.57
CA ILE A 9 12.54 14.49 6.02
C ILE A 9 12.43 13.00 5.72
N GLU A 10 12.62 12.15 6.72
CA GLU A 10 12.32 10.74 6.59
C GLU A 10 10.80 10.59 6.48
N PRO A 11 10.29 9.83 5.49
CA PRO A 11 8.87 9.57 5.40
C PRO A 11 8.42 8.78 6.64
N GLU A 12 7.25 9.15 7.17
CA GLU A 12 6.58 8.39 8.22
C GLU A 12 6.46 6.92 7.81
N LYS A 13 6.57 6.00 8.79
CA LYS A 13 6.39 4.57 8.57
C LYS A 13 5.21 4.08 9.39
N LEU A 14 4.35 3.30 8.75
CA LEU A 14 3.28 2.57 9.41
C LEU A 14 3.83 1.24 9.95
N THR A 15 3.66 1.00 11.25
CA THR A 15 3.86 -0.33 11.83
C THR A 15 2.52 -1.08 11.80
N VAL A 16 2.52 -2.25 11.18
CA VAL A 16 1.35 -3.14 11.08
C VAL A 16 1.63 -4.40 11.88
N LYS A 17 0.74 -4.72 12.82
CA LYS A 17 0.74 -6.00 13.54
C LYS A 17 -0.13 -6.98 12.77
N LEU A 18 0.46 -8.07 12.30
CA LEU A 18 -0.20 -9.12 11.53
C LEU A 18 -1.00 -10.06 12.42
N LEU A 19 -1.86 -10.90 11.81
CA LEU A 19 -2.69 -11.85 12.53
C LEU A 19 -1.89 -12.93 13.31
N ASN A 20 -0.64 -13.19 12.92
CA ASN A 20 0.28 -14.09 13.62
C ASN A 20 1.16 -13.37 14.67
N ASP A 21 0.77 -12.17 15.10
CA ASP A 21 1.49 -11.30 16.02
C ASP A 21 2.85 -10.75 15.55
N SER A 22 3.33 -11.15 14.37
CA SER A 22 4.52 -10.52 13.78
C SER A 22 4.23 -9.09 13.31
N THR A 23 5.29 -8.30 13.14
CA THR A 23 5.16 -6.89 12.75
C THR A 23 5.92 -6.61 11.46
N ILE A 24 5.32 -5.78 10.61
CA ILE A 24 5.96 -5.24 9.40
C ILE A 24 5.93 -3.72 9.44
N GLN A 25 6.92 -3.11 8.80
CA GLN A 25 6.96 -1.67 8.61
C GLN A 25 6.71 -1.32 7.15
N ILE A 26 5.86 -0.34 6.90
CA ILE A 26 5.47 0.08 5.56
C ILE A 26 5.72 1.58 5.45
N ARG A 27 6.32 2.01 4.35
CA ARG A 27 6.43 3.44 4.00
C ARG A 27 5.40 3.83 2.94
N PRO A 28 5.08 5.13 2.80
CA PRO A 28 4.35 5.64 1.65
C PRO A 28 5.02 5.24 0.34
N LEU A 29 4.19 4.99 -0.68
CA LEU A 29 4.70 4.77 -2.03
C LEU A 29 5.24 6.06 -2.62
N THR A 30 6.35 5.95 -3.34
CA THR A 30 6.87 7.01 -4.20
C THR A 30 5.92 7.27 -5.38
N LEU A 31 6.08 8.39 -6.06
CA LEU A 31 5.27 8.70 -7.25
C LEU A 31 5.42 7.64 -8.36
N ALA A 32 6.61 7.07 -8.54
CA ALA A 32 6.85 6.00 -9.52
C ALA A 32 6.08 4.74 -9.14
N GLU A 33 6.17 4.30 -7.88
CA GLU A 33 5.48 3.10 -7.40
C GLU A 33 3.96 3.25 -7.44
N ARG A 34 3.43 4.47 -7.22
CA ARG A 34 1.99 4.75 -7.38
C ARG A 34 1.53 4.62 -8.82
N LYS A 35 2.35 5.02 -9.80
CA LYS A 35 2.04 4.82 -11.22
C LYS A 35 1.95 3.33 -11.55
N GLU A 36 2.88 2.52 -11.03
CA GLU A 36 2.82 1.06 -11.16
C GLU A 36 1.53 0.47 -10.55
N CYS A 37 1.05 1.00 -9.41
CA CYS A 37 -0.28 0.61 -8.88
C CYS A 37 -1.44 0.94 -9.82
N ILE A 38 -1.40 2.08 -10.51
CA ILE A 38 -2.40 2.46 -11.50
C ILE A 38 -2.34 1.53 -12.72
N GLU A 39 -1.15 1.13 -13.15
CA GLU A 39 -1.00 0.14 -14.22
C GLU A 39 -1.54 -1.24 -13.82
N LEU A 40 -1.43 -1.62 -12.54
CA LEU A 40 -2.09 -2.82 -12.01
C LEU A 40 -3.62 -2.70 -12.04
N LEU A 41 -4.20 -1.53 -11.78
CA LEU A 41 -5.65 -1.29 -11.94
C LEU A 41 -6.10 -1.51 -13.39
N GLY A 42 -5.28 -1.10 -14.37
CA GLY A 42 -5.59 -1.28 -15.80
C GLY A 42 -5.67 -2.73 -16.27
N LYS A 43 -5.34 -3.70 -15.41
CA LYS A 43 -5.49 -5.14 -15.69
C LYS A 43 -6.84 -5.71 -15.27
N LEU A 44 -7.64 -4.95 -14.52
CA LEU A 44 -8.96 -5.37 -14.06
C LEU A 44 -10.00 -5.02 -15.14
N ASP A 45 -10.77 -6.01 -15.58
CA ASP A 45 -11.83 -5.77 -16.57
C ASP A 45 -13.07 -5.16 -15.88
N LEU A 46 -13.06 -3.82 -15.79
CA LEU A 46 -14.14 -3.07 -15.14
C LEU A 46 -15.48 -3.17 -15.90
N GLU A 47 -15.50 -3.54 -17.18
CA GLU A 47 -16.75 -3.74 -17.92
C GLU A 47 -17.52 -4.96 -17.40
N LYS A 48 -16.82 -5.89 -16.76
CA LYS A 48 -17.38 -7.06 -16.10
C LYS A 48 -17.78 -6.82 -14.65
N ALA A 49 -17.73 -5.60 -14.13
CA ALA A 49 -17.97 -5.30 -12.70
C ALA A 49 -19.27 -5.90 -12.12
N ASN A 50 -20.29 -6.11 -12.96
CA ASN A 50 -21.59 -6.70 -12.56
C ASN A 50 -21.69 -8.21 -12.79
N SER A 51 -20.63 -8.86 -13.26
CA SER A 51 -20.58 -10.31 -13.50
C SER A 51 -20.17 -11.07 -12.25
N GLU A 52 -20.62 -12.32 -12.13
CA GLU A 52 -20.22 -13.21 -11.03
C GLU A 52 -18.72 -13.55 -11.06
N GLU A 53 -18.10 -13.49 -12.24
CA GLU A 53 -16.67 -13.74 -12.45
C GLU A 53 -15.78 -12.59 -11.94
N PHE A 54 -16.33 -11.38 -11.81
CA PHE A 54 -15.58 -10.20 -11.38
C PHE A 54 -15.21 -10.23 -9.91
N VAL A 55 -16.05 -10.81 -9.05
CA VAL A 55 -15.77 -10.82 -7.60
C VAL A 55 -14.47 -11.59 -7.28
N PRO A 56 -14.27 -12.83 -7.78
CA PRO A 56 -12.98 -13.52 -7.61
C PRO A 56 -11.80 -12.77 -8.23
N GLU A 57 -11.98 -12.16 -9.40
CA GLU A 57 -10.95 -11.37 -10.09
C GLU A 57 -10.53 -10.17 -9.24
N TYR A 58 -11.51 -9.43 -8.71
CA TYR A 58 -11.30 -8.27 -7.86
C TYR A 58 -10.59 -8.62 -6.55
N ILE A 59 -10.98 -9.73 -5.89
CA ILE A 59 -10.31 -10.21 -4.67
C ILE A 59 -8.86 -10.56 -4.96
N LYS A 60 -8.59 -11.27 -6.06
CA LYS A 60 -7.22 -11.61 -6.47
C LYS A 60 -6.40 -10.35 -6.72
N TRP A 61 -6.97 -9.39 -7.46
CA TRP A 61 -6.35 -8.12 -7.78
C TRP A 61 -6.03 -7.30 -6.51
N GLN A 62 -6.95 -7.21 -5.54
CA GLN A 62 -6.70 -6.55 -4.26
C GLN A 62 -5.51 -7.19 -3.54
N GLY A 63 -5.46 -8.52 -3.47
CA GLY A 63 -4.35 -9.22 -2.83
C GLY A 63 -3.02 -8.99 -3.55
N ASP A 64 -3.02 -8.95 -4.88
CA ASP A 64 -1.82 -8.64 -5.68
C ASP A 64 -1.34 -7.20 -5.45
N LEU A 65 -2.26 -6.23 -5.34
CA LEU A 65 -1.95 -4.84 -5.01
C LEU A 65 -1.32 -4.72 -3.61
N ILE A 66 -1.94 -5.34 -2.60
CA ILE A 66 -1.42 -5.34 -1.22
C ILE A 66 -0.03 -5.97 -1.17
N TYR A 67 0.16 -7.11 -1.85
CA TYR A 67 1.45 -7.76 -1.96
C TYR A 67 2.52 -6.84 -2.56
N TYR A 68 2.18 -6.19 -3.68
CA TYR A 68 3.08 -5.23 -4.32
C TYR A 68 3.48 -4.09 -3.37
N ILE A 69 2.50 -3.52 -2.64
CA ILE A 69 2.73 -2.44 -1.66
C ILE A 69 3.68 -2.90 -0.55
N ILE A 70 3.40 -4.04 0.09
CA ILE A 70 4.18 -4.52 1.24
C ILE A 70 5.62 -4.82 0.82
N THR A 71 5.84 -5.41 -0.36
CA THR A 71 7.18 -5.77 -0.85
C THR A 71 8.07 -4.56 -1.14
N ARG A 72 7.52 -3.34 -1.25
CA ARG A 72 8.33 -2.12 -1.35
C ARG A 72 9.10 -1.80 -0.06
N SER A 73 8.63 -2.34 1.07
CA SER A 73 9.23 -2.16 2.40
C SER A 73 9.72 -3.47 3.03
N ASN A 74 9.12 -4.61 2.67
CA ASN A 74 9.40 -5.93 3.25
C ASN A 74 9.54 -6.97 2.11
N LYS A 75 10.76 -7.11 1.56
CA LYS A 75 11.01 -7.91 0.35
C LYS A 75 10.74 -9.41 0.51
N ASP A 76 10.85 -9.92 1.73
CA ASP A 76 10.67 -11.35 2.04
C ASP A 76 9.20 -11.74 2.29
N PHE A 77 8.30 -10.76 2.32
CA PHE A 77 6.86 -11.02 2.44
C PHE A 77 6.38 -11.80 1.23
N LYS A 78 5.53 -12.82 1.41
CA LYS A 78 5.05 -13.66 0.31
C LYS A 78 3.63 -13.28 -0.08
N ARG A 79 3.23 -13.63 -1.32
CA ARG A 79 1.87 -13.38 -1.78
C ARG A 79 0.82 -14.13 -0.95
N GLU A 80 1.13 -15.36 -0.55
CA GLU A 80 0.29 -16.18 0.32
C GLU A 80 0.12 -15.60 1.74
N ASP A 81 1.05 -14.76 2.20
CA ASP A 81 0.96 -14.11 3.50
C ASP A 81 -0.12 -13.02 3.50
N VAL A 82 -0.45 -12.43 2.35
CA VAL A 82 -1.56 -11.48 2.23
C VAL A 82 -2.88 -12.13 2.62
N ASP A 83 -3.14 -13.35 2.14
CA ASP A 83 -4.40 -14.03 2.38
C ASP A 83 -4.47 -14.65 3.80
N LYS A 84 -3.32 -14.97 4.39
CA LYS A 84 -3.23 -15.66 5.70
C LYS A 84 -3.06 -14.71 6.88
N LEU A 85 -2.34 -13.60 6.68
CA LEU A 85 -1.84 -12.76 7.78
C LEU A 85 -2.51 -11.38 7.82
N LEU A 86 -3.35 -11.05 6.85
CA LEU A 86 -4.07 -9.77 6.78
C LEU A 86 -5.58 -10.02 6.70
N ASP A 87 -6.32 -9.24 7.47
CA ASP A 87 -7.76 -9.08 7.29
C ASP A 87 -8.07 -7.84 6.44
N SER A 88 -9.35 -7.66 6.10
CA SER A 88 -9.80 -6.52 5.30
C SER A 88 -9.51 -5.16 5.94
N SER A 89 -9.50 -5.08 7.28
CA SER A 89 -9.20 -3.85 8.03
C SER A 89 -7.72 -3.47 7.89
N LEU A 90 -6.83 -4.44 8.04
CA LEU A 90 -5.39 -4.26 7.84
C LEU A 90 -5.09 -3.88 6.39
N MET A 91 -5.70 -4.55 5.42
CA MET A 91 -5.54 -4.22 4.00
C MET A 91 -5.98 -2.78 3.71
N ALA A 92 -7.14 -2.35 4.20
CA ALA A 92 -7.63 -0.99 4.02
C ALA A 92 -6.65 0.05 4.62
N LYS A 93 -6.17 -0.20 5.84
CA LYS A 93 -5.20 0.66 6.52
C LYS A 93 -3.89 0.79 5.75
N ILE A 94 -3.39 -0.32 5.18
CA ILE A 94 -2.18 -0.33 4.36
C ILE A 94 -2.39 0.52 3.10
N ILE A 95 -3.50 0.34 2.39
CA ILE A 95 -3.82 1.10 1.18
C ILE A 95 -3.92 2.59 1.49
N GLU A 96 -4.70 2.95 2.52
CA GLU A 96 -4.91 4.33 2.92
C GLU A 96 -3.59 5.04 3.23
N PHE A 97 -2.76 4.42 4.08
CA PHE A 97 -1.47 5.00 4.46
C PHE A 97 -0.53 5.15 3.26
N THR A 98 -0.48 4.15 2.38
CA THR A 98 0.55 4.09 1.33
C THR A 98 0.25 4.93 0.10
N LEU A 99 -1.04 5.08 -0.23
CA LEU A 99 -1.52 5.89 -1.35
C LEU A 99 -1.90 7.33 -0.93
N SER A 100 -2.05 7.62 0.36
CA SER A 100 -2.24 8.98 0.84
C SER A 100 -1.10 9.89 0.37
N ASP A 101 -1.43 11.09 -0.11
CA ASP A 101 -0.43 12.11 -0.41
C ASP A 101 0.24 12.55 0.90
N PRO A 102 1.55 12.29 1.10
CA PRO A 102 2.26 12.65 2.32
C PRO A 102 2.31 14.17 2.53
N PHE A 103 2.03 14.96 1.49
CA PHE A 103 1.96 16.42 1.56
C PHE A 103 0.53 16.95 1.73
N LYS A 104 -0.50 16.09 1.72
CA LYS A 104 -1.91 16.50 1.88
C LYS A 104 -2.12 17.38 3.12
N GLN A 105 -1.45 17.05 4.22
CA GLN A 105 -1.52 17.83 5.47
C GLN A 105 -0.87 19.21 5.37
N LEU A 106 0.15 19.40 4.51
CA LEU A 106 0.78 20.70 4.28
C LEU A 106 -0.16 21.67 3.54
N PHE A 107 -1.15 21.15 2.80
CA PHE A 107 -2.13 21.97 2.08
C PHE A 107 -3.41 22.27 2.88
N ILE A 108 -3.67 21.56 3.98
CA ILE A 108 -4.84 21.79 4.87
C ILE A 108 -4.57 22.91 5.89
N MET A 109 -3.30 23.29 6.12
CA MET A 109 -2.90 24.38 7.02
C MET A 109 -2.85 25.77 6.36
N ARG A 110 -3.60 26.00 5.27
CA ARG A 110 -3.73 27.33 4.65
C ARG A 110 -5.14 27.91 4.81
#